data_AF-A0AAD9QM53-F1
#
_entry.id   AF-A0AAD9QM53-F1
#
_cell.length_a   1.000
_cell.length_b   1.000
_cell.length_c   1.000
_cell.angle_alpha   90.00
_cell.angle_beta   90.00
_cell.angle_gamma   90.00
#
_symmetry.space_group_name_H-M   'P 1'
#
loop_
_entity.id
_entity.type
_entity.pdbx_description
1 polymer ?
#
loop_
_entity_poly.entity_id
_entity_poly.type
_entity_poly.pdbx_seq_one_letter_code
_entity_poly.pdbx_strand_id
1 'polypeptide(L)'
;MQAPSDGFLAPYISELPLASQFFKASSGAHAFTGNSLTRRPHIAGNKQNRKLAEYIRDKLKSYKFDRVEMVQYNVLVSMPPRDKPNVVKIVNTTDGDVVWNIAMPSVNDSLMLPAFLGYAAPGTVKDADLVYASYGNEEDFVELEK
;
A
#
# COMPACT_ATOMS: atom_id res chain seq x y z
N MET A 1 60.39 9.22 21.68
CA MET A 1 59.23 8.41 21.24
C MET A 1 57.99 9.22 21.52
N GLN A 2 57.40 9.77 20.46
CA GLN A 2 56.27 10.68 20.51
C GLN A 2 55.04 9.91 20.02
N ALA A 3 53.98 9.86 20.84
CA ALA A 3 52.70 9.28 20.43
C ALA A 3 52.03 10.22 19.40
N PRO A 4 51.40 9.70 18.34
CA PRO A 4 50.71 10.55 17.39
C PRO A 4 49.44 11.11 18.02
N SER A 5 49.35 12.44 17.95
CA SER A 5 48.17 13.27 18.12
C SER A 5 47.32 13.18 16.87
N ASP A 6 46.23 12.41 16.85
CA ASP A 6 45.25 12.50 15.76
C ASP A 6 43.83 12.19 16.27
N GLY A 7 43.13 13.25 16.68
CA GLY A 7 42.02 13.78 15.87
C GLY A 7 40.74 12.96 15.68
N PHE A 8 40.39 11.99 16.54
CA PHE A 8 39.17 11.19 16.31
C PHE A 8 38.22 11.04 17.52
N LEU A 9 37.96 12.11 18.29
CA LEU A 9 36.91 12.11 19.31
C LEU A 9 36.24 13.49 19.43
N ALA A 10 35.27 13.79 18.56
CA ALA A 10 34.04 14.54 18.88
C ALA A 10 33.32 15.02 17.60
N PRO A 11 32.22 14.35 17.22
CA PRO A 11 30.98 15.11 17.03
C PRO A 11 29.80 14.57 17.86
N TYR A 12 30.00 13.53 18.69
CA TYR A 12 28.90 12.79 19.29
C TYR A 12 28.25 13.42 20.54
N ILE A 13 28.89 14.42 21.18
CA ILE A 13 28.42 14.94 22.48
C ILE A 13 27.47 16.15 22.33
N SER A 14 27.54 16.91 21.24
CA SER A 14 26.71 18.10 21.01
C SER A 14 25.26 17.79 20.58
N GLU A 15 25.00 16.58 20.10
CA GLU A 15 23.69 16.15 19.57
C GLU A 15 22.76 15.60 20.68
N LEU A 16 23.32 15.13 21.80
CA LEU A 16 22.57 14.48 22.89
C LEU A 16 21.45 15.36 23.49
N PRO A 17 21.66 16.67 23.74
CA PRO A 17 20.60 17.53 24.27
C PRO A 17 19.46 17.77 23.28
N LEU A 18 19.76 17.89 21.98
CA LEU A 18 18.76 18.11 20.93
C LEU A 18 17.95 16.84 20.68
N ALA A 19 18.63 15.69 20.56
CA ALA A 19 17.99 14.39 20.41
C ALA A 19 17.06 14.10 21.60
N SER A 20 17.52 14.33 22.83
CA SER A 20 16.70 14.14 24.04
C SER A 20 15.48 15.06 24.07
N GLN A 21 15.63 16.34 23.70
CA GLN A 21 14.50 17.28 23.57
C GLN A 21 13.51 16.82 22.50
N PHE A 22 13.99 16.36 21.35
CA PHE A 22 13.13 15.84 20.28
C PHE A 22 12.35 14.60 20.71
N PHE A 23 13.01 13.63 21.35
CA PHE A 23 12.34 12.44 21.89
C PHE A 23 11.29 12.80 22.95
N LYS A 24 11.60 13.74 23.85
CA LYS A 24 10.66 14.20 24.88
C LYS A 24 9.47 14.96 24.28
N ALA A 25 9.67 15.74 23.21
CA ALA A 25 8.61 16.46 22.53
C ALA A 25 7.72 15.54 21.68
N SER A 26 8.31 14.52 21.04
CA SER A 26 7.59 13.58 20.17
C SER A 26 6.76 12.55 20.93
N SER A 27 7.16 12.17 22.14
CA SER A 27 6.46 11.15 22.94
C SER A 27 5.05 11.56 23.41
N GLY A 28 4.74 12.87 23.44
CA GLY A 28 3.41 13.41 23.77
C GLY A 28 2.65 14.05 22.60
N ALA A 29 3.29 14.20 21.44
CA ALA A 29 2.73 14.89 20.28
C ALA A 29 2.15 13.89 19.27
N HIS A 30 0.84 13.67 19.31
CA HIS A 30 0.16 12.93 18.25
C HIS A 30 -0.02 13.82 17.01
N ALA A 31 1.01 13.92 16.17
CA ALA A 31 0.97 14.71 14.95
C ALA A 31 -0.10 14.20 13.96
N PHE A 32 -0.18 12.87 13.85
CA PHE A 32 -1.19 12.14 13.10
C PHE A 32 -1.70 10.99 13.97
N THR A 33 -3.00 10.90 14.19
CA THR A 33 -3.57 9.78 14.93
C THR A 33 -3.91 8.65 13.98
N GLY A 34 -3.80 7.39 14.43
CA GLY A 34 -4.21 6.24 13.61
C GLY A 34 -5.63 6.42 13.06
N ASN A 35 -6.55 6.91 13.89
CA ASN A 35 -7.92 7.21 13.50
C ASN A 35 -8.03 8.28 12.39
N SER A 36 -7.20 9.32 12.36
CA SER A 36 -7.29 10.34 11.30
C SER A 36 -6.84 9.82 9.94
N LEU A 37 -5.90 8.87 9.91
CA LEU A 37 -5.36 8.28 8.69
C LEU A 37 -6.19 7.08 8.19
N THR A 38 -6.76 6.27 9.09
CA THR A 38 -7.40 4.99 8.73
C THR A 38 -8.92 5.01 8.69
N ARG A 39 -9.57 6.15 8.96
CA ARG A 39 -11.05 6.25 9.04
C ARG A 39 -11.80 5.80 7.78
N ARG A 40 -11.21 5.98 6.60
CA ARG A 40 -11.85 5.72 5.29
C ARG A 40 -10.80 5.20 4.29
N PRO A 41 -11.19 4.32 3.36
CA PRO A 41 -10.33 3.95 2.23
C PRO A 41 -9.92 5.18 1.40
N HIS A 42 -8.63 5.31 1.09
CA HIS A 42 -8.05 6.48 0.41
C HIS A 42 -7.09 6.02 -0.69
N ILE A 43 -7.63 5.25 -1.62
CA ILE A 43 -6.89 4.68 -2.76
C ILE A 43 -6.32 5.81 -3.63
N ALA A 44 -5.11 5.58 -4.15
CA ALA A 44 -4.43 6.51 -5.03
C ALA A 44 -5.35 7.03 -6.16
N GLY A 45 -5.27 8.33 -6.44
CA GLY A 45 -6.07 9.00 -7.48
C GLY A 45 -7.51 9.36 -7.09
N ASN A 46 -8.06 8.86 -5.98
CA ASN A 46 -9.44 9.17 -5.61
C ASN A 46 -9.58 10.51 -4.81
N LYS A 47 -10.81 11.04 -4.74
CA LYS A 47 -11.11 12.30 -4.02
C LYS A 47 -10.80 12.21 -2.52
N GLN A 48 -10.97 11.04 -1.91
CA GLN A 48 -10.73 10.85 -0.48
C GLN A 48 -9.23 10.91 -0.13
N ASN A 49 -8.37 10.38 -0.99
CA ASN A 49 -6.92 10.48 -0.86
C ASN A 49 -6.44 11.93 -1.01
N ARG A 50 -7.06 12.72 -1.91
CA ARG A 50 -6.79 14.17 -2.00
C ARG A 50 -7.13 14.90 -0.70
N LYS A 51 -8.28 14.61 -0.08
CA LYS A 51 -8.65 15.20 1.22
C LYS A 51 -7.65 14.84 2.32
N LEU A 52 -7.15 13.61 2.32
CA LEU A 52 -6.11 13.19 3.27
C LEU A 52 -4.79 13.94 3.03
N ALA A 53 -4.38 14.11 1.77
CA ALA A 53 -3.19 14.89 1.43
C ALA A 53 -3.32 16.36 1.85
N GLU A 54 -4.51 16.96 1.68
CA GLU A 54 -4.81 18.33 2.14
C GLU A 54 -4.73 18.45 3.67
N TYR A 55 -5.28 17.46 4.39
CA TYR A 55 -5.16 17.39 5.85
C TYR A 55 -3.69 17.33 6.32
N ILE A 56 -2.87 16.49 5.66
CA ILE A 56 -1.44 16.39 5.96
C ILE A 56 -0.73 17.70 5.68
N ARG A 57 -0.97 18.32 4.52
CA ARG A 57 -0.43 19.63 4.14
C ARG A 57 -0.75 20.68 5.21
N ASP A 58 -2.00 20.75 5.66
CA ASP A 58 -2.44 21.76 6.62
C ASP A 58 -1.84 21.53 8.01
N LYS A 59 -1.64 20.27 8.41
CA LYS A 59 -0.90 19.92 9.62
C LYS A 59 0.56 20.35 9.54
N LEU A 60 1.26 20.04 8.46
CA LEU A 60 2.65 20.47 8.26
C LEU A 60 2.79 21.99 8.27
N LYS A 61 1.87 22.72 7.62
CA LYS A 61 1.82 24.19 7.70
C LYS A 61 1.61 24.68 9.14
N SER A 62 0.75 24.02 9.91
CA SER A 62 0.50 24.38 11.31
C SER A 62 1.75 24.23 12.19
N TYR A 63 2.63 23.28 11.84
CA TYR A 63 3.92 23.05 12.50
C TYR A 63 5.03 24.00 12.04
N LYS A 64 4.71 24.97 11.18
CA LYS A 64 5.64 26.03 10.75
C LYS A 64 6.85 25.53 9.95
N PHE A 65 6.67 24.45 9.19
CA PHE A 65 7.65 24.06 8.16
C PHE A 65 7.83 25.20 7.16
N ASP A 66 9.09 25.47 6.78
CA ASP A 66 9.45 26.60 5.90
C ASP A 66 8.77 26.53 4.53
N ARG A 67 8.61 25.31 4.00
CA ARG A 67 7.99 25.05 2.69
C ARG A 67 7.13 23.79 2.74
N VAL A 68 5.87 23.91 2.31
CA VAL A 68 4.93 22.79 2.21
C VAL A 68 4.16 22.90 0.90
N GLU A 69 4.28 21.88 0.05
CA GLU A 69 3.69 21.85 -1.29
C GLU A 69 2.94 20.54 -1.54
N MET A 70 1.95 20.60 -2.44
CA MET A 70 1.31 19.41 -3.01
C MET A 70 1.74 19.31 -4.47
N VAL A 71 2.56 18.31 -4.77
CA VAL A 71 3.02 18.05 -6.14
C VAL A 71 2.13 17.00 -6.78
N GLN A 72 1.68 17.25 -8.01
CA GLN A 72 0.78 16.36 -8.74
C GLN A 72 1.46 15.78 -9.97
N TYR A 73 1.27 14.48 -10.17
CA TYR A 73 1.72 13.75 -11.35
C TYR A 73 0.54 13.02 -11.99
N ASN A 74 0.58 12.91 -13.32
CA ASN A 74 -0.32 12.06 -14.07
C ASN A 74 0.40 10.74 -14.31
N VAL A 75 -0.02 9.69 -13.61
CA VAL A 75 0.57 8.35 -13.67
C VAL A 75 -0.48 7.33 -14.07
N LEU A 76 -0.06 6.25 -14.72
CA LEU A 76 -0.93 5.14 -15.03
C LEU A 76 -1.23 4.36 -13.75
N VAL A 77 -2.51 4.17 -13.43
CA VAL A 77 -2.97 3.38 -12.27
C VAL A 77 -4.03 2.40 -12.73
N SER A 78 -3.84 1.12 -12.44
CA SER A 78 -4.82 0.07 -12.70
C SER A 78 -5.91 0.06 -11.64
N MET A 79 -7.18 0.04 -12.05
CA MET A 79 -8.35 -0.08 -11.18
C MET A 79 -9.33 -1.12 -11.74
N PRO A 80 -10.03 -1.90 -10.90
CA PRO A 80 -11.04 -2.82 -11.36
C PRO A 80 -12.27 -2.05 -11.89
N PRO A 81 -12.97 -2.56 -12.91
CA PRO A 81 -14.24 -2.01 -13.34
C PRO A 81 -15.28 -2.13 -12.22
N ARG A 82 -16.13 -1.09 -12.07
CA ARG A 82 -17.17 -1.06 -11.02
C ARG A 82 -18.43 -1.80 -11.39
N ASP A 83 -18.74 -1.83 -12.68
CA ASP A 83 -19.92 -2.42 -13.30
C ASP A 83 -19.70 -3.89 -13.70
N LYS A 84 -18.44 -4.29 -13.90
CA LYS A 84 -18.06 -5.65 -14.26
C LYS A 84 -17.03 -6.20 -13.25
N PRO A 85 -17.47 -6.70 -12.09
CA PRO A 85 -16.55 -7.23 -11.09
C PRO A 85 -15.81 -8.46 -11.60
N ASN A 86 -14.58 -8.64 -11.12
CA ASN A 86 -13.81 -9.86 -11.36
C ASN A 86 -14.50 -11.04 -10.65
N VAL A 87 -14.56 -12.19 -11.32
CA VAL A 87 -15.21 -13.40 -10.80
C VAL A 87 -14.34 -14.61 -11.06
N VAL A 88 -14.35 -15.54 -10.11
CA VAL A 88 -13.74 -16.86 -10.24
C VAL A 88 -14.81 -17.88 -9.90
N LYS A 89 -15.07 -18.78 -10.83
CA LYS A 89 -16.15 -19.77 -10.76
C LYS A 89 -15.63 -21.15 -11.09
N ILE A 90 -16.15 -22.15 -10.40
CA ILE A 90 -16.06 -23.55 -10.81
C ILE A 90 -17.34 -23.84 -11.58
N VAL A 91 -17.20 -24.29 -12.81
CA VAL A 91 -18.32 -24.63 -13.70
C VAL A 91 -18.29 -26.12 -14.00
N ASN A 92 -19.46 -26.73 -14.12
CA ASN A 92 -19.58 -28.08 -14.65
C ASN A 92 -19.43 -27.99 -16.18
N THR A 93 -18.46 -28.73 -16.71
CA THR A 93 -18.11 -28.71 -18.12
C THR A 93 -19.15 -29.40 -19.02
N THR A 94 -20.06 -30.20 -18.44
CA THR A 94 -21.06 -30.94 -19.20
C THR A 94 -22.30 -30.09 -19.55
N ASP A 95 -22.80 -29.32 -18.58
CA ASP A 95 -24.03 -28.53 -18.69
C ASP A 95 -23.77 -27.00 -18.64
N GLY A 96 -22.57 -26.57 -18.21
CA GLY A 96 -22.18 -25.17 -18.09
C GLY A 96 -22.61 -24.51 -16.78
N ASP A 97 -23.17 -25.27 -15.85
CA ASP A 97 -23.72 -24.73 -14.60
C ASP A 97 -22.62 -24.32 -13.62
N VAL A 98 -22.87 -23.23 -12.89
CA VAL A 98 -21.94 -22.74 -11.84
C VAL A 98 -22.09 -23.62 -10.61
N VAL A 99 -21.08 -24.45 -10.34
CA VAL A 99 -20.99 -25.30 -9.15
C VAL A 99 -20.58 -24.48 -7.93
N TRP A 100 -19.66 -23.54 -8.12
CA TRP A 100 -19.17 -22.67 -7.05
C TRP A 100 -18.76 -21.30 -7.57
N ASN A 101 -18.97 -20.27 -6.76
CA ASN A 101 -18.52 -18.91 -7.02
C ASN A 101 -17.79 -18.37 -5.80
N ILE A 102 -16.60 -17.81 -5.99
CA ILE A 102 -15.85 -17.22 -4.88
C ILE A 102 -16.60 -15.99 -4.36
N ALA A 103 -17.02 -16.04 -3.10
CA ALA A 103 -17.61 -14.89 -2.42
C ALA A 103 -16.51 -13.98 -1.91
N MET A 104 -16.54 -12.72 -2.32
CA MET A 104 -15.67 -11.70 -1.75
C MET A 104 -16.36 -11.06 -0.55
N PRO A 105 -15.68 -10.93 0.60
CA PRO A 105 -16.27 -10.27 1.76
C PRO A 105 -16.62 -8.82 1.40
N SER A 106 -17.90 -8.48 1.52
CA SER A 106 -18.37 -7.11 1.30
C SER A 106 -18.07 -6.27 2.53
N VAL A 107 -17.37 -5.16 2.38
CA VAL A 107 -17.28 -4.15 3.43
C VAL A 107 -18.21 -2.99 3.10
N ASN A 108 -18.92 -2.52 4.12
CA ASN A 108 -19.91 -1.45 4.00
C ASN A 108 -19.25 -0.07 3.87
N ASP A 109 -18.39 0.13 2.87
CA ASP A 109 -17.93 1.44 2.42
C ASP A 109 -17.85 1.48 0.89
N SER A 110 -18.58 2.41 0.28
CA SER A 110 -18.60 2.65 -1.17
C SER A 110 -17.23 2.97 -1.80
N LEU A 111 -16.23 3.36 -0.99
CA LEU A 111 -14.87 3.65 -1.44
C LEU A 111 -13.97 2.41 -1.46
N MET A 112 -14.44 1.29 -0.91
CA MET A 112 -13.73 0.02 -0.95
C MET A 112 -13.76 -0.53 -2.38
N LEU A 113 -12.60 -0.96 -2.89
CA LEU A 113 -12.54 -1.73 -4.13
C LEU A 113 -12.64 -3.22 -3.81
N PRO A 114 -13.23 -4.03 -4.71
CA PRO A 114 -13.02 -5.47 -4.64
C PRO A 114 -11.52 -5.77 -4.77
N ALA A 115 -11.06 -6.83 -4.11
CA ALA A 115 -9.74 -7.41 -4.37
C ALA A 115 -9.53 -7.66 -5.88
N PHE A 116 -8.35 -7.28 -6.36
CA PHE A 116 -7.93 -7.42 -7.74
C PHE A 116 -6.40 -7.41 -7.81
N LEU A 117 -5.85 -7.89 -8.93
CA LEU A 117 -4.43 -7.79 -9.23
C LEU A 117 -4.20 -6.56 -10.13
N GLY A 118 -3.47 -5.57 -9.61
CA GLY A 118 -3.12 -4.38 -10.40
C GLY A 118 -2.27 -4.75 -11.62
N TYR A 119 -2.57 -4.12 -12.76
CA TYR A 119 -1.88 -4.30 -14.04
C TYR A 119 -2.07 -5.66 -14.73
N ALA A 120 -2.85 -6.58 -14.16
CA ALA A 120 -3.23 -7.80 -14.86
C ALA A 120 -4.05 -7.48 -16.13
N ALA A 121 -3.79 -8.22 -17.20
CA ALA A 121 -4.54 -8.07 -18.44
C ALA A 121 -6.02 -8.47 -18.24
N PRO A 122 -6.99 -7.72 -18.78
CA PRO A 122 -8.39 -8.12 -18.72
C PRO A 122 -8.62 -9.33 -19.64
N GLY A 123 -9.34 -10.34 -19.15
CA GLY A 123 -9.63 -11.54 -19.93
C GLY A 123 -10.67 -12.43 -19.27
N THR A 124 -11.12 -13.44 -20.00
CA THR A 124 -11.96 -14.52 -19.46
C THR A 124 -11.41 -15.83 -19.97
N VAL A 125 -10.85 -16.62 -19.05
CA VAL A 125 -10.46 -18.01 -19.32
C VAL A 125 -11.68 -18.88 -19.04
N LYS A 126 -12.03 -19.74 -19.99
CA LYS A 126 -13.12 -20.72 -19.87
C LYS A 126 -12.55 -22.09 -20.16
N ASP A 127 -13.19 -23.12 -19.60
CA ASP A 127 -12.93 -24.52 -19.94
C ASP A 127 -11.45 -24.93 -19.80
N ALA A 128 -10.82 -24.47 -18.72
CA ALA A 128 -9.42 -24.74 -18.41
C ALA A 128 -9.30 -25.53 -17.10
N ASP A 129 -8.33 -26.44 -17.06
CA ASP A 129 -8.02 -27.23 -15.88
C ASP A 129 -7.31 -26.39 -14.82
N LEU A 130 -7.66 -26.61 -13.55
CA LEU A 130 -7.01 -25.98 -12.42
C LEU A 130 -5.78 -26.80 -12.00
N VAL A 131 -4.60 -26.17 -12.05
CA VAL A 131 -3.35 -26.74 -11.57
C VAL A 131 -2.83 -25.93 -10.39
N TYR A 132 -2.38 -26.60 -9.33
CA TYR A 132 -1.75 -25.96 -8.17
C TYR A 132 -0.24 -25.88 -8.38
N ALA A 133 0.30 -24.66 -8.43
CA ALA A 133 1.72 -24.39 -8.71
C ALA A 133 2.46 -23.72 -7.54
N SER A 134 2.24 -24.18 -6.31
CA SER A 134 3.02 -23.73 -5.13
C SER A 134 3.11 -22.19 -5.01
N TYR A 135 4.31 -21.60 -5.02
CA TYR A 135 4.53 -20.16 -4.95
C TYR A 135 4.54 -19.46 -6.33
N GLY A 136 4.52 -20.23 -7.41
CA GLY A 136 4.57 -19.73 -8.78
C GLY A 136 5.96 -19.25 -9.20
N ASN A 137 7.02 -19.82 -8.62
CA ASN A 137 8.40 -19.56 -9.04
C ASN A 137 8.77 -20.45 -10.24
N GLU A 138 9.84 -20.10 -10.95
CA GLU A 138 10.30 -20.86 -12.13
C GLU A 138 10.53 -22.35 -11.80
N GLU A 139 11.10 -22.65 -10.63
CA GLU A 139 11.36 -24.03 -10.20
C GLU A 139 10.08 -24.84 -9.95
N ASP A 140 9.02 -24.19 -9.49
CA ASP A 140 7.72 -24.84 -9.27
C ASP A 140 7.14 -25.33 -10.61
N PHE A 141 7.32 -24.56 -11.69
CA PHE A 141 6.86 -24.95 -13.02
C PHE A 141 7.73 -26.05 -13.64
N VAL A 142 9.06 -25.98 -13.46
CA VAL A 142 9.98 -27.05 -13.89
C VAL A 142 9.65 -28.37 -13.20
N GLU A 143 9.22 -28.35 -11.94
CA GLU A 143 8.78 -29.56 -11.25
C GLU A 143 7.45 -30.11 -11.81
N LEU A 144 6.50 -29.23 -12.16
CA LEU A 144 5.22 -29.64 -12.75
C LEU A 144 5.32 -30.18 -14.19
N GLU A 145 6.39 -29.85 -14.91
CA GLU A 145 6.64 -30.36 -16.27
C GLU A 145 7.18 -31.80 -16.32
N LYS A 146 7.61 -32.36 -15.17
CA LYS A 146 8.14 -33.72 -15.06
C LYS A 146 7.02 -34.77 -15.06
#